data_AF-A0A6A6D8H0-F1
#
_entry.id   AF-A0A6A6D8H0-F1
#
_cell.length_a   1.000
_cell.length_b   1.000
_cell.length_c   1.000
_cell.angle_alpha   90.00
_cell.angle_beta   90.00
_cell.angle_gamma   90.00
#
_symmetry.space_group_name_H-M   'P 1'
#
loop_
_entity.id
_entity.type
_entity.pdbx_description
1 polymer ?
#
loop_
_entity_poly.entity_id
_entity_poly.type
_entity_poly.pdbx_seq_one_letter_code
_entity_poly.pdbx_strand_id
1 'polypeptide(L)'
;MCTIFVFCTTDITPSLWADFVDSSHRGPFYEPEAHPLGFILVREPLQSNFDGGNTPAEIESFNTRFDSVNDAALETAFYSLLARILDDPARGDVGGYIARDIFAILDEQSGKDRTVVIKFEDQEWVDEDENVTDDIEIAGSREPRKVWKSYRILFEDVRFVVGIPNLMPGELVNDLEMADMGESQPDSWADEESVARMSVRKQEREGRDQ
;
A
#
# COMPACT_ATOMS: atom_id res chain seq x y z
N MET A 1 3.93 -12.77 8.28
CA MET A 1 4.75 -11.76 7.59
C MET A 1 4.46 -11.90 6.11
N CYS A 2 3.99 -10.85 5.46
CA CYS A 2 3.78 -10.82 4.01
C CYS A 2 4.96 -10.06 3.40
N THR A 3 5.59 -10.56 2.35
CA THR A 3 6.72 -9.91 1.67
C THR A 3 6.34 -9.66 0.23
N ILE A 4 6.43 -8.41 -0.21
CA ILE A 4 6.10 -8.02 -1.59
C ILE A 4 7.35 -7.59 -2.36
N PHE A 5 7.37 -7.88 -3.66
CA PHE A 5 8.38 -7.32 -4.56
C PHE A 5 8.06 -5.87 -4.87
N VAL A 6 9.09 -5.02 -4.92
CA VAL A 6 8.98 -3.62 -5.32
C VAL A 6 9.87 -3.41 -6.53
N PHE A 7 9.25 -3.27 -7.70
CA PHE A 7 9.94 -2.96 -8.95
C PHE A 7 10.18 -1.47 -9.05
N CYS A 8 11.37 -1.07 -9.48
CA CYS A 8 11.67 0.33 -9.75
C CYS A 8 11.71 0.56 -11.26
N THR A 9 10.80 1.35 -11.80
CA THR A 9 10.78 1.72 -13.24
C THR A 9 11.46 3.07 -13.50
N THR A 10 12.04 3.66 -12.46
CA THR A 10 12.87 4.87 -12.49
C THR A 10 14.01 4.71 -11.48
N ASP A 11 15.08 5.49 -11.64
CA ASP A 11 16.14 5.62 -10.65
C ASP A 11 15.55 6.03 -9.28
N ILE A 12 15.78 5.20 -8.26
CA ILE A 12 15.30 5.45 -6.89
C ILE A 12 16.46 5.87 -6.00
N THR A 13 16.26 6.98 -5.28
CA THR A 13 17.21 7.44 -4.28
C THR A 13 17.08 6.64 -2.98
N PRO A 14 18.14 6.55 -2.17
CA PRO A 14 18.10 5.82 -0.91
C PRO A 14 17.11 6.42 0.08
N SER A 15 16.98 7.75 0.05
CA SER A 15 16.00 8.50 0.84
C SER A 15 14.56 8.17 0.44
N LEU A 16 14.27 8.05 -0.87
CA LEU A 16 12.94 7.68 -1.34
C LEU A 16 12.57 6.25 -0.92
N TRP A 17 13.52 5.32 -1.03
CA TRP A 17 13.30 3.95 -0.56
C TRP A 17 13.05 3.89 0.95
N ALA A 18 13.89 4.55 1.74
CA ALA A 18 13.72 4.61 3.20
C ALA A 18 12.37 5.22 3.59
N ASP A 19 12.00 6.32 2.93
CA ASP A 19 10.72 6.99 3.14
C ASP A 19 9.53 6.10 2.80
N PHE A 20 9.57 5.38 1.68
CA PHE A 20 8.55 4.41 1.30
C PHE A 20 8.39 3.31 2.36
N VAL A 21 9.48 2.67 2.78
CA VAL A 21 9.45 1.57 3.75
C VAL A 21 8.95 2.07 5.11
N ASP A 22 9.52 3.17 5.62
CA ASP A 22 9.16 3.73 6.92
C ASP A 22 7.70 4.20 6.94
N SER A 23 7.24 4.89 5.89
CA SER A 23 5.87 5.38 5.79
C SER A 23 4.87 4.22 5.70
N SER A 24 5.18 3.19 4.91
CA SER A 24 4.35 1.98 4.81
C SER A 24 4.22 1.24 6.13
N HIS A 25 5.23 1.33 7.02
CA HIS A 25 5.15 0.74 8.35
C HIS A 25 4.43 1.62 9.37
N ARG A 26 4.30 2.93 9.15
CA ARG A 26 3.78 3.92 10.12
C ARG A 26 2.41 4.51 9.75
N GLY A 27 1.72 3.91 8.78
CA GLY A 27 0.42 4.38 8.30
C GLY A 27 -0.63 4.57 9.41
N PRO A 28 -1.73 5.29 9.12
CA PRO A 28 -2.77 5.64 10.10
C PRO A 28 -3.43 4.41 10.76
N PHE A 29 -3.38 3.27 10.07
CA PHE A 29 -3.90 1.98 10.54
C PHE A 29 -2.82 1.08 11.16
N TYR A 30 -1.73 1.66 11.67
CA TYR A 30 -0.66 0.90 12.30
C TYR A 30 -1.14 0.22 13.59
N GLU A 31 -1.27 -1.10 13.54
CA GLU A 31 -1.42 -1.95 14.72
C GLU A 31 -0.06 -2.56 15.10
N PRO A 32 0.47 -2.30 16.31
CA PRO A 32 1.74 -2.86 16.77
C PRO A 32 1.80 -4.40 16.76
N GLU A 33 0.65 -5.05 16.82
CA GLU A 33 0.52 -6.51 16.81
C GLU A 33 0.33 -7.09 15.40
N ALA A 34 0.06 -6.25 14.40
CA ALA A 34 -0.11 -6.72 13.03
C ALA A 34 1.20 -7.26 12.46
N HIS A 35 1.10 -8.31 11.65
CA HIS A 35 2.25 -8.94 11.03
C HIS A 35 3.09 -7.94 10.23
N PRO A 36 4.43 -7.97 10.34
CA PRO A 36 5.28 -7.07 9.58
C PRO A 36 5.09 -7.30 8.08
N LEU A 37 5.06 -6.21 7.33
CA LEU A 37 5.13 -6.21 5.87
C LEU A 37 6.60 -6.10 5.46
N GLY A 38 7.10 -7.08 4.73
CA GLY A 38 8.44 -7.09 4.14
C GLY A 38 8.41 -6.54 2.73
N PHE A 39 9.51 -5.91 2.32
CA PHE A 39 9.68 -5.43 0.95
C PHE A 39 10.99 -5.96 0.38
N ILE A 40 10.94 -6.46 -0.85
CA ILE A 40 12.12 -6.84 -1.60
C ILE A 40 12.24 -5.91 -2.80
N LEU A 41 13.25 -5.05 -2.74
CA LEU A 41 13.57 -4.14 -3.83
C LEU A 41 14.13 -4.92 -5.03
N VAL A 42 13.45 -4.82 -6.16
CA VAL A 42 13.82 -5.46 -7.42
C VAL A 42 14.48 -4.44 -8.35
N ARG A 43 15.78 -4.59 -8.55
CA ARG A 43 16.61 -3.64 -9.33
C ARG A 43 16.83 -4.05 -10.78
N GLU A 44 16.80 -5.36 -11.04
CA GLU A 44 17.04 -5.94 -12.36
C GLU A 44 16.10 -7.13 -12.61
N PRO A 45 15.65 -7.36 -13.86
CA PRO A 45 14.73 -8.45 -14.22
C PRO A 45 15.16 -9.84 -13.76
N LEU A 46 16.48 -10.11 -13.75
CA LEU A 46 17.04 -11.41 -13.42
C LEU A 46 17.73 -11.44 -12.06
N GLN A 47 17.66 -10.36 -11.27
CA GLN A 47 18.33 -10.14 -9.98
C GLN A 47 19.17 -11.35 -9.53
N SER A 48 20.44 -11.36 -9.94
CA SER A 48 21.32 -12.53 -9.83
C SER A 48 21.64 -12.88 -8.37
N ASN A 49 21.63 -11.87 -7.49
CA ASN A 49 21.86 -12.01 -6.06
C ASN A 49 20.56 -11.79 -5.30
N PHE A 50 20.05 -12.86 -4.72
CA PHE A 50 18.97 -12.82 -3.73
C PHE A 50 19.56 -13.42 -2.46
N ASP A 51 20.16 -12.58 -1.63
CA ASP A 51 21.03 -13.05 -0.55
C ASP A 51 20.23 -13.31 0.73
N GLY A 52 19.00 -13.84 0.61
CA GLY A 52 18.22 -14.32 1.75
C GLY A 52 17.72 -13.24 2.72
N GLY A 53 17.48 -12.00 2.27
CA GLY A 53 16.68 -11.03 3.02
C GLY A 53 17.32 -9.70 3.39
N ASN A 54 18.54 -9.42 2.95
CA ASN A 54 19.17 -8.12 3.23
C ASN A 54 19.30 -7.27 1.97
N THR A 55 18.53 -6.19 1.91
CA THR A 55 18.92 -5.00 1.13
C THR A 55 20.29 -4.55 1.66
N PRO A 56 21.30 -4.29 0.79
CA PRO A 56 22.58 -3.75 1.25
C PRO A 56 22.36 -2.51 2.12
N ALA A 57 23.08 -2.44 3.25
CA ALA A 57 23.07 -1.27 4.11
C ALA A 57 23.68 -0.11 3.33
N GLU A 58 22.87 0.92 3.11
CA GLU A 58 23.03 1.97 2.10
C GLU A 58 22.77 1.45 0.68
N ILE A 59 21.54 1.68 0.23
CA ILE A 59 21.28 1.75 -1.20
C ILE A 59 22.11 2.95 -1.68
N GLU A 60 22.97 2.77 -2.68
CA GLU A 60 23.45 3.88 -3.50
C GLU A 60 22.43 4.09 -4.61
N SER A 61 22.28 5.31 -5.13
CA SER A 61 21.43 5.55 -6.31
C SER A 61 21.82 4.57 -7.41
N PHE A 62 20.86 3.80 -7.91
CA PHE A 62 21.10 2.78 -8.92
C PHE A 62 20.20 3.03 -10.11
N ASN A 63 20.73 2.76 -11.30
CA ASN A 63 19.92 2.71 -12.51
C ASN A 63 19.19 1.37 -12.58
N THR A 64 17.89 1.43 -12.82
CA THR A 64 17.08 0.23 -12.92
C THR A 64 17.15 -0.29 -14.35
N ARG A 65 17.12 -1.60 -14.52
CA ARG A 65 16.98 -2.19 -15.86
C ARG A 65 15.52 -2.33 -16.29
N PHE A 66 14.62 -1.61 -15.64
CA PHE A 66 13.19 -1.56 -15.96
C PHE A 66 12.77 -0.24 -16.62
N ASP A 67 13.73 0.61 -16.98
CA ASP A 67 13.46 1.82 -17.77
C ASP A 67 12.67 1.45 -19.04
N SER A 68 11.48 2.05 -19.19
CA SER A 68 10.55 1.80 -20.31
C SER A 68 9.93 0.38 -20.39
N VAL A 69 9.96 -0.40 -19.32
CA VAL A 69 9.31 -1.73 -19.27
C VAL A 69 7.80 -1.57 -19.09
N ASN A 70 7.03 -2.29 -19.92
CA ASN A 70 5.57 -2.30 -19.81
C ASN A 70 5.08 -3.27 -18.71
N ASP A 71 3.81 -3.14 -18.34
CA ASP A 71 3.20 -3.95 -17.29
C ASP A 71 3.36 -5.47 -17.52
N ALA A 72 3.13 -5.94 -18.75
CA ALA A 72 3.26 -7.37 -19.09
C ALA A 72 4.67 -7.93 -18.83
N ALA A 73 5.70 -7.12 -19.06
CA ALA A 73 7.08 -7.51 -18.79
C ALA A 73 7.41 -7.47 -17.29
N LEU A 74 6.82 -6.56 -16.51
CA LEU A 74 6.91 -6.57 -15.05
C LEU A 74 6.21 -7.81 -14.46
N GLU A 75 5.03 -8.15 -14.95
CA GLU A 75 4.28 -9.36 -14.57
C GLU A 75 5.10 -10.63 -14.88
N THR A 76 5.72 -10.69 -16.06
CA THR A 76 6.61 -11.80 -16.45
C THR A 76 7.82 -11.89 -15.52
N ALA A 77 8.45 -10.75 -15.19
CA ALA A 77 9.58 -10.70 -14.27
C ALA A 77 9.17 -11.13 -12.86
N PHE A 78 8.00 -10.71 -12.38
CA PHE A 78 7.41 -11.12 -11.11
C PHE A 78 7.27 -12.64 -11.02
N TYR A 79 6.61 -13.29 -11.98
CA TYR A 79 6.48 -14.75 -11.96
C TYR A 79 7.83 -15.47 -12.09
N SER A 80 8.75 -14.92 -12.88
CA SER A 80 10.08 -15.50 -13.03
C SER A 80 10.88 -15.46 -11.72
N LEU A 81 10.81 -14.35 -10.98
CA LEU A 81 11.42 -14.22 -9.65
C LEU A 81 10.74 -15.13 -8.64
N LEU A 82 9.41 -15.17 -8.64
CA LEU A 82 8.62 -16.02 -7.74
C LEU A 82 8.96 -17.50 -7.95
N ALA A 83 8.94 -17.99 -9.19
CA ALA A 83 9.30 -19.36 -9.53
C ALA A 83 10.72 -19.70 -9.05
N ARG A 84 11.70 -18.83 -9.31
CA ARG A 84 13.08 -19.04 -8.85
C ARG A 84 13.23 -19.14 -7.34
N ILE A 85 12.41 -18.44 -6.56
CA ILE A 85 12.49 -18.50 -5.10
C ILE A 85 11.77 -19.73 -4.56
N LEU A 86 10.63 -20.09 -5.16
CA LEU A 86 9.86 -21.28 -4.78
C LEU A 86 10.59 -22.58 -5.16
N ASP A 87 11.33 -22.58 -6.26
CA ASP A 87 12.04 -23.75 -6.78
C ASP A 87 13.47 -23.90 -6.22
N ASP A 88 13.95 -22.97 -5.38
CA ASP A 88 15.30 -23.05 -4.80
C ASP A 88 15.27 -23.78 -3.43
N PRO A 89 15.66 -25.07 -3.39
CA PRO A 89 15.64 -25.87 -2.15
C PRO A 89 16.64 -25.35 -1.10
N ALA A 90 17.63 -24.53 -1.48
CA ALA A 90 18.60 -23.97 -0.55
C ALA A 90 18.03 -22.80 0.29
N ARG A 91 16.85 -22.28 -0.09
CA ARG A 91 16.23 -21.11 0.57
C ARG A 91 15.22 -21.44 1.65
N GLY A 92 14.98 -22.73 1.93
CA GLY A 92 14.04 -23.15 2.95
C GLY A 92 12.63 -22.56 2.75
N ASP A 93 11.94 -22.23 3.83
CA ASP A 93 10.53 -21.81 3.82
C ASP A 93 10.31 -20.31 3.47
N VAL A 94 11.33 -19.63 2.94
CA VAL A 94 11.24 -18.19 2.58
C VAL A 94 10.15 -17.94 1.54
N GLY A 95 9.88 -18.91 0.66
CA GLY A 95 8.79 -18.85 -0.31
C GLY A 95 7.39 -18.85 0.29
N GLY A 96 7.22 -19.25 1.55
CA GLY A 96 5.93 -19.21 2.25
C GLY A 96 5.47 -17.82 2.64
N TYR A 97 6.39 -16.85 2.70
CA TYR A 97 6.11 -15.48 3.16
C TYR A 97 6.06 -14.45 2.03
N ILE A 98 6.32 -14.87 0.78
CA ILE A 98 6.27 -13.99 -0.40
C ILE A 98 4.87 -14.03 -0.98
N ALA A 99 4.31 -12.85 -1.20
CA ALA A 99 3.00 -12.69 -1.81
C ALA A 99 3.05 -13.11 -3.30
N ARG A 100 2.04 -13.86 -3.75
CA ARG A 100 2.08 -14.58 -5.05
C ARG A 100 1.28 -13.89 -6.16
N ASP A 101 0.49 -12.92 -5.76
CA ASP A 101 -0.55 -12.24 -6.49
C ASP A 101 -0.41 -10.72 -6.38
N ILE A 102 0.65 -10.23 -5.72
CA ILE A 102 0.84 -8.79 -5.51
C ILE A 102 2.30 -8.37 -5.61
N PHE A 103 2.51 -7.24 -6.28
CA PHE A 103 3.79 -6.53 -6.29
C PHE A 103 3.55 -5.02 -6.35
N ALA A 104 4.59 -4.26 -6.01
CA ALA A 104 4.59 -2.82 -6.00
C ALA A 104 5.51 -2.27 -7.10
N ILE A 105 5.24 -1.04 -7.56
CA ILE A 105 6.06 -0.32 -8.52
C ILE A 105 6.33 1.09 -7.99
N LEU A 106 7.62 1.44 -7.89
CA LEU A 106 8.08 2.82 -7.71
C LEU A 106 8.45 3.40 -9.07
N ASP A 107 7.75 4.44 -9.47
CA ASP A 107 7.91 5.13 -10.75
C ASP A 107 8.29 6.60 -10.57
N GLU A 108 8.37 7.36 -11.67
CA GLU A 108 8.75 8.78 -11.65
C GLU A 108 7.85 9.66 -10.77
N GLN A 109 6.60 9.23 -10.55
CA GLN A 109 5.63 9.97 -9.75
C GLN A 109 5.76 9.64 -8.27
N SER A 110 6.32 8.46 -7.93
CA SER A 110 6.50 8.04 -6.54
C SER A 110 7.31 9.02 -5.69
N GLY A 111 8.38 9.59 -6.25
CA GLY A 111 9.19 10.58 -5.54
C GLY A 111 8.53 11.95 -5.38
N LYS A 112 7.52 12.27 -6.20
CA LYS A 112 6.85 13.59 -6.22
C LYS A 112 5.68 13.60 -5.24
N ASP A 113 4.86 12.57 -5.33
CA ASP A 113 3.56 12.55 -4.66
C ASP A 113 3.54 11.55 -3.50
N ARG A 114 4.68 10.92 -3.20
CA ARG A 114 4.82 9.86 -2.16
C ARG A 114 3.81 8.72 -2.37
N THR A 115 3.67 8.31 -3.62
CA THR A 115 2.74 7.24 -4.01
C THR A 115 3.47 6.02 -4.56
N VAL A 116 2.88 4.84 -4.41
CA VAL A 116 3.34 3.61 -5.03
C VAL A 116 2.20 3.02 -5.87
N VAL A 117 2.53 2.34 -6.96
CA VAL A 117 1.53 1.54 -7.68
C VAL A 117 1.55 0.13 -7.13
N ILE A 118 0.41 -0.35 -6.64
CA ILE A 118 0.19 -1.73 -6.25
C ILE A 118 -0.49 -2.46 -7.41
N LYS A 119 0.12 -3.55 -7.85
CA LYS A 119 -0.41 -4.48 -8.85
C LYS A 119 -0.92 -5.72 -8.13
N PHE A 120 -2.18 -6.08 -8.34
CA PHE A 120 -2.82 -7.27 -7.76
C PHE A 120 -3.40 -8.16 -8.86
N GLU A 121 -3.13 -9.46 -8.80
CA GLU A 121 -3.71 -10.48 -9.67
C GLU A 121 -5.06 -10.90 -9.10
N ASP A 122 -6.12 -10.58 -9.83
CA ASP A 122 -7.49 -10.95 -9.49
C ASP A 122 -8.02 -12.01 -10.47
N GLN A 123 -9.15 -12.62 -10.11
CA GLN A 123 -9.88 -13.58 -10.94
C GLN A 123 -11.19 -12.97 -11.40
N GLU A 124 -11.35 -12.84 -12.72
CA GLU A 124 -12.60 -12.42 -13.34
C GLU A 124 -13.26 -13.61 -14.02
N TRP A 125 -14.56 -13.78 -13.80
CA TRP A 125 -15.36 -14.76 -14.52
C TRP A 125 -15.93 -14.11 -15.78
N VAL A 126 -15.98 -14.89 -16.86
CA VAL A 126 -16.51 -14.42 -18.14
C VAL A 126 -17.64 -15.33 -18.62
N ASP A 127 -18.71 -14.72 -19.13
CA ASP A 127 -19.84 -15.43 -19.74
C ASP A 127 -19.48 -16.02 -21.11
N GLU A 128 -20.47 -16.62 -21.80
CA GLU A 128 -20.26 -17.24 -23.11
C GLU A 128 -19.76 -16.26 -24.19
N ASP A 129 -20.12 -14.98 -24.06
CA ASP A 129 -19.85 -13.87 -24.97
C ASP A 129 -18.60 -13.05 -24.57
N GLU A 130 -17.81 -13.55 -23.62
CA GLU A 130 -16.60 -12.91 -23.07
C GLU A 130 -16.86 -11.63 -22.24
N ASN A 131 -18.08 -11.42 -21.74
CA ASN A 131 -18.36 -10.34 -20.80
C ASN A 131 -18.03 -10.73 -19.37
N VAL A 132 -17.45 -9.79 -18.61
CA VAL A 132 -17.18 -9.98 -17.17
C VAL A 132 -18.51 -10.14 -16.42
N THR A 133 -18.59 -11.16 -15.57
CA THR A 133 -19.76 -11.45 -14.73
C THR A 133 -19.30 -11.86 -13.34
N ASP A 134 -20.09 -11.53 -12.32
CA ASP A 134 -19.90 -12.02 -10.95
C ASP A 134 -20.71 -13.30 -10.69
N ASP A 135 -21.54 -13.71 -11.65
CA ASP A 135 -22.41 -14.87 -11.55
C ASP A 135 -21.71 -16.13 -12.11
N ILE A 136 -21.29 -17.00 -11.20
CA ILE A 136 -20.63 -18.27 -11.49
C ILE A 136 -21.55 -19.20 -12.29
N GLU A 137 -22.88 -19.14 -12.10
CA GLU A 137 -23.83 -19.95 -12.87
C GLU A 137 -23.90 -19.48 -14.33
N ILE A 138 -23.72 -18.18 -14.58
CA ILE A 138 -23.67 -17.59 -15.93
C ILE A 138 -22.32 -17.83 -16.62
N ALA A 139 -21.22 -17.80 -15.86
CA ALA A 139 -19.89 -18.14 -16.38
C ALA A 139 -19.77 -19.60 -16.83
N GLY A 140 -20.63 -20.48 -16.29
CA GLY A 140 -20.65 -21.90 -16.60
C GLY A 140 -19.40 -22.63 -16.11
N SER A 141 -18.90 -23.59 -16.89
CA SER A 141 -17.68 -24.35 -16.55
C SER A 141 -16.38 -23.70 -17.03
N ARG A 142 -16.40 -22.40 -17.37
CA ARG A 142 -15.19 -21.68 -17.82
C ARG A 142 -14.27 -21.44 -16.63
N GLU A 143 -12.97 -21.63 -16.83
CA GLU A 143 -11.99 -21.26 -15.81
C GLU A 143 -11.94 -19.74 -15.67
N PRO A 144 -11.80 -19.20 -14.44
CA PRO A 144 -11.68 -17.76 -14.24
C PRO A 144 -10.42 -17.24 -14.93
N ARG A 145 -10.54 -16.07 -15.56
CA ARG A 145 -9.42 -15.38 -16.19
C ARG A 145 -8.64 -14.60 -15.13
N LYS A 146 -7.33 -14.79 -15.10
CA LYS A 146 -6.42 -13.94 -14.32
C LYS A 146 -6.29 -12.57 -14.96
N VAL A 147 -6.49 -11.53 -14.17
CA VAL A 147 -6.34 -10.13 -14.59
C VAL A 147 -5.50 -9.36 -13.58
N TRP A 148 -4.65 -8.47 -14.07
CA TRP A 148 -3.87 -7.58 -13.20
C TRP A 148 -4.59 -6.25 -13.05
N LYS A 149 -4.95 -5.91 -11.81
CA LYS A 149 -5.49 -4.60 -11.42
C LYS A 149 -4.37 -3.73 -10.85
N SER A 150 -4.51 -2.41 -10.97
CA SER A 150 -3.45 -1.45 -10.63
C SER A 150 -4.01 -0.27 -9.85
N TYR A 151 -3.40 0.03 -8.71
CA TYR A 151 -3.87 1.09 -7.83
C TYR A 151 -2.68 1.96 -7.41
N ARG A 152 -2.80 3.26 -7.61
CA ARG A 152 -1.85 4.22 -7.06
C ARG A 152 -2.33 4.65 -5.68
N ILE A 153 -1.50 4.44 -4.67
CA ILE A 153 -1.84 4.72 -3.27
C ILE A 153 -0.69 5.47 -2.60
N LEU A 154 -0.99 6.19 -1.52
CA LEU A 154 0.03 6.84 -0.70
C LEU A 154 0.88 5.78 0.02
N PHE A 155 2.13 6.11 0.33
CA PHE A 155 3.04 5.20 1.03
C PHE A 155 2.47 4.73 2.37
N GLU A 156 1.84 5.62 3.13
CA GLU A 156 1.18 5.33 4.39
C GLU A 156 0.02 4.31 4.30
N ASP A 157 -0.65 4.20 3.15
CA ASP A 157 -1.82 3.34 2.97
C ASP A 157 -1.46 1.92 2.51
N VAL A 158 -0.21 1.68 2.12
CA VAL A 158 0.25 0.40 1.57
C VAL A 158 -0.08 -0.77 2.48
N ARG A 159 0.16 -0.63 3.78
CA ARG A 159 -0.11 -1.70 4.73
C ARG A 159 -1.59 -2.06 4.82
N PHE A 160 -2.46 -1.07 4.72
CA PHE A 160 -3.90 -1.29 4.75
C PHE A 160 -4.37 -2.03 3.50
N VAL A 161 -3.92 -1.59 2.33
CA VAL A 161 -4.29 -2.18 1.03
C VAL A 161 -3.74 -3.60 0.88
N VAL A 162 -2.48 -3.86 1.27
CA VAL A 162 -1.86 -5.19 1.17
C VAL A 162 -2.31 -6.13 2.30
N GLY A 163 -2.71 -5.58 3.44
CA GLY A 163 -3.06 -6.34 4.64
C GLY A 163 -4.46 -6.94 4.64
N ILE A 164 -5.33 -6.55 3.70
CA ILE A 164 -6.72 -7.00 3.64
C ILE A 164 -6.91 -7.89 2.41
N PRO A 165 -6.73 -9.21 2.54
CA PRO A 165 -6.68 -10.14 1.39
C PRO A 165 -8.01 -10.35 0.64
N ASN A 166 -9.03 -9.51 0.85
CA ASN A 166 -10.35 -9.63 0.24
C ASN A 166 -11.12 -8.29 0.05
N LEU A 167 -10.50 -7.13 0.29
CA LEU A 167 -11.16 -5.87 -0.06
C LEU A 167 -10.94 -5.61 -1.55
N MET A 168 -12.01 -5.75 -2.33
CA MET A 168 -12.10 -5.20 -3.67
C MET A 168 -11.63 -3.73 -3.60
N PRO A 169 -10.59 -3.31 -4.33
CA PRO A 169 -10.08 -1.95 -4.20
C PRO A 169 -11.09 -0.86 -4.61
N GLY A 170 -12.17 -1.23 -5.31
CA GLY A 170 -13.31 -0.34 -5.55
C GLY A 170 -14.10 0.03 -4.28
N GLU A 171 -14.09 -0.81 -3.25
CA GLU A 171 -14.65 -0.47 -1.93
C GLU A 171 -13.67 0.41 -1.12
N LEU A 172 -12.36 0.21 -1.29
CA LEU A 172 -11.31 1.00 -0.65
C LEU A 172 -11.30 2.47 -1.05
N VAL A 173 -11.54 2.82 -2.33
CA VAL A 173 -11.63 4.23 -2.75
C VAL A 173 -12.81 4.91 -2.06
N ASN A 174 -13.95 4.22 -1.95
CA ASN A 174 -15.12 4.76 -1.24
C ASN A 174 -14.88 4.88 0.27
N ASP A 175 -14.24 3.90 0.91
CA ASP A 175 -13.99 3.93 2.35
C ASP A 175 -12.88 4.93 2.75
N LEU A 176 -11.87 5.13 1.90
CA LEU A 176 -10.85 6.18 2.10
C LEU A 176 -11.44 7.58 1.86
N GLU A 177 -12.29 7.76 0.85
CA GLU A 177 -13.05 9.02 0.65
C GLU A 177 -14.02 9.29 1.81
N MET A 178 -14.63 8.25 2.40
CA MET A 178 -15.53 8.37 3.55
C MET A 178 -14.78 8.64 4.86
N ALA A 179 -13.53 8.17 5.01
CA ALA A 179 -12.67 8.49 6.15
C ALA A 179 -12.19 9.94 6.11
N ASP A 180 -11.88 10.48 4.93
CA ASP A 180 -11.48 11.89 4.73
C ASP A 180 -12.67 12.87 4.85
N MET A 181 -13.90 12.41 4.61
CA MET A 181 -15.13 13.16 4.90
C MET A 181 -15.56 13.14 6.38
N GLY A 182 -14.82 12.43 7.26
CA GLY A 182 -15.09 12.33 8.69
C GLY A 182 -14.62 13.53 9.53
N GLU A 183 -13.72 14.38 9.02
CA GLU A 183 -13.36 15.64 9.66
C GLU A 183 -14.32 16.76 9.23
N SER A 184 -15.59 16.60 9.63
CA SER A 184 -16.52 17.73 9.63
C SER A 184 -15.98 18.82 10.56
N GLN A 185 -15.78 20.00 9.97
CA GLN A 185 -15.42 21.25 10.62
C GLN A 185 -16.12 21.43 11.98
N PRO A 186 -15.49 22.11 12.96
CA PRO A 186 -16.22 22.54 14.15
C PRO A 186 -17.35 23.48 13.73
N ASP A 187 -18.59 23.07 13.95
CA ASP A 187 -19.78 23.91 13.84
C ASP A 187 -19.63 25.10 14.80
N SER A 188 -19.08 26.20 14.28
CA SER A 188 -19.21 27.51 14.88
C SER A 188 -20.52 28.12 14.40
N TRP A 189 -21.61 27.84 15.11
CA TRP A 189 -22.68 28.81 15.26
C TRP A 189 -22.94 29.02 16.74
N ALA A 190 -22.64 30.24 17.16
CA ALA A 190 -23.12 30.80 18.40
C ALA A 190 -24.65 30.73 18.39
N ASP A 191 -25.22 30.06 19.40
CA ASP A 191 -26.52 30.45 19.90
C ASP A 191 -26.34 31.08 21.28
N GLU A 192 -26.73 32.34 21.31
CA GLU A 192 -26.81 33.24 22.44
C GLU A 192 -27.84 32.75 23.46
N GLU A 193 -27.54 31.73 24.26
CA GLU A 193 -28.37 31.46 25.45
C GLU A 193 -27.61 30.75 26.58
N SER A 194 -26.48 31.31 26.99
CA SER A 194 -25.88 31.04 28.31
C SER A 194 -25.04 32.21 28.82
N VAL A 195 -25.45 33.44 28.51
CA VAL A 195 -25.08 34.65 29.28
C VAL A 195 -26.00 34.74 30.50
N ALA A 196 -26.00 33.73 31.36
CA ALA A 196 -26.64 33.78 32.67
C ALA A 196 -26.24 32.58 33.53
N ARG A 197 -24.98 32.54 33.99
CA ARG A 197 -24.58 32.11 35.35
C ARG A 197 -23.06 31.94 35.41
N MET A 198 -22.47 32.57 36.43
CA MET A 198 -21.06 32.50 36.84
C MET A 198 -20.10 33.60 36.35
N SER A 199 -20.59 34.83 36.21
CA SER A 199 -19.84 36.01 36.68
C SER A 199 -20.04 36.19 38.19
N VAL A 200 -19.58 35.25 39.03
CA VAL A 200 -19.34 35.52 40.45
C VAL A 200 -18.25 34.56 40.92
N ARG A 201 -17.03 35.11 41.10
CA ARG A 201 -15.92 34.68 42.00
C ARG A 201 -14.55 34.78 41.34
N LYS A 202 -14.19 35.95 40.82
CA LYS A 202 -12.81 36.43 40.92
C LYS A 202 -12.73 37.94 40.65
N GLN A 203 -13.24 38.73 41.59
CA GLN A 203 -12.76 40.10 41.89
C GLN A 203 -13.71 40.75 42.91
N GLU A 204 -13.62 40.30 44.16
CA GLU A 204 -13.79 41.18 45.31
C GLU A 204 -12.77 40.73 46.35
N ARG A 205 -12.06 41.70 46.92
CA ARG A 205 -11.03 41.60 47.97
C ARG A 205 -9.59 41.41 47.50
N GLU A 206 -9.13 42.37 46.70
CA GLU A 206 -7.99 43.18 47.16
C GLU A 206 -8.47 44.63 47.26
N GLY A 207 -8.11 45.31 48.35
CA GLY A 207 -8.33 46.74 48.52
C GLY A 207 -9.50 47.14 49.43
N ARG A 208 -9.42 46.82 50.72
CA ARG A 208 -9.94 47.74 51.74
C ARG A 208 -8.90 47.91 52.83
N ASP A 209 -8.34 49.11 52.85
CA ASP A 209 -7.39 49.63 53.84
C ASP A 209 -7.85 49.37 55.28
N GLN A 210 -6.93 48.84 56.08
CA GLN A 210 -6.50 49.36 57.39
C GLN A 210 -5.35 48.54 57.95
#